data_AF-A0A967GR95-F1
#
_entry.id   AF-A0A967GR95-F1
#
_cell.length_a   1.000
_cell.length_b   1.000
_cell.length_c   1.000
_cell.angle_alpha   90.00
_cell.angle_beta   90.00
_cell.angle_gamma   90.00
#
_symmetry.space_group_name_H-M   'P 1'
#
loop_
_entity.id
_entity.type
_entity.pdbx_description
1 polymer ?
#
loop_
_entity_poly.entity_id
_entity_poly.type
_entity_poly.pdbx_seq_one_letter_code
_entity_poly.pdbx_strand_id
1 'polypeptide(L)'
;IREATLAEVEDHYRDLRPTDPQVPARDLTVTEFRALDHIGFNDSDAFGVKAANLATLRTFDFAPGVIPDGFALPFHFYDEFMKFNGFYEDLEEIL
;
A
#
# COMPACT_ATOMS: atom_id res chain seq x y z
N ILE A 1 -31.50 22.26 -4.27
CA ILE A 1 -30.22 21.71 -3.78
C ILE A 1 -29.71 22.68 -2.72
N ARG A 2 -29.29 22.19 -1.54
CA ARG A 2 -28.64 22.99 -0.49
C ARG A 2 -27.29 22.38 -0.14
N GLU A 3 -26.43 23.16 0.50
CA GLU A 3 -25.19 22.65 1.07
C GLU A 3 -25.48 21.59 2.15
N ALA A 4 -24.68 20.53 2.16
CA ALA A 4 -24.71 19.53 3.21
C ALA A 4 -24.02 20.07 4.46
N THR A 5 -24.56 19.73 5.62
CA THR A 5 -23.88 20.02 6.89
C THR A 5 -22.71 19.05 7.08
N LEU A 6 -21.73 19.43 7.92
CA LEU A 6 -20.61 18.55 8.24
C LEU A 6 -21.07 17.19 8.81
N ALA A 7 -22.11 17.18 9.64
CA ALA A 7 -22.66 15.94 10.21
C ALA A 7 -23.20 15.00 9.12
N GLU A 8 -23.94 15.55 8.13
CA GLU A 8 -24.45 14.76 7.01
C GLU A 8 -23.32 14.17 6.16
N VAL A 9 -22.20 14.90 6.01
CA VAL A 9 -21.02 14.43 5.29
C VAL A 9 -20.30 13.32 6.06
N GLU A 10 -20.10 13.49 7.36
CA GLU A 10 -19.45 12.50 8.21
C GLU A 10 -20.26 11.21 8.32
N ASP A 11 -21.58 11.31 8.47
CA ASP A 11 -22.46 10.13 8.54
C ASP A 11 -22.46 9.39 7.20
N HIS A 12 -22.49 10.11 6.07
CA HIS A 12 -22.34 9.48 4.76
C HIS A 12 -21.02 8.70 4.62
N TYR A 13 -19.88 9.29 5.01
CA TYR A 13 -18.59 8.60 4.94
C TYR A 13 -18.46 7.46 5.95
N ARG A 14 -19.11 7.57 7.10
CA ARG A 14 -19.16 6.50 8.10
C ARG A 14 -19.91 5.29 7.56
N ASP A 15 -21.04 5.51 6.88
CA ASP A 15 -21.85 4.45 6.27
C ASP A 15 -21.12 3.75 5.11
N LEU A 16 -20.14 4.41 4.48
CA LEU A 16 -19.29 3.83 3.43
C LEU A 16 -18.11 3.00 3.98
N ARG A 17 -17.76 3.13 5.26
CA ARG A 17 -16.63 2.36 5.81
C ARG A 17 -17.03 0.89 5.97
N PRO A 18 -16.17 -0.05 5.54
CA PRO A 18 -16.38 -1.46 5.85
C PRO A 18 -16.55 -1.66 7.36
N THR A 19 -17.62 -2.35 7.75
CA THR A 19 -17.89 -2.69 9.16
C THR A 19 -16.98 -3.78 9.66
N ASP A 20 -16.53 -4.66 8.75
CA ASP A 20 -15.66 -5.78 9.07
C ASP A 20 -14.18 -5.39 8.89
N PRO A 21 -13.30 -5.79 9.84
CA PRO A 21 -11.87 -5.58 9.71
C PRO A 21 -11.34 -6.15 8.39
N GLN A 22 -10.55 -5.33 7.69
CA GLN A 22 -9.87 -5.75 6.47
C GLN A 22 -8.42 -6.06 6.80
N VAL A 23 -7.95 -7.26 6.42
CA VAL A 23 -6.55 -7.64 6.52
C VAL A 23 -6.01 -7.74 5.09
N PRO A 24 -5.16 -6.80 4.65
CA PRO A 24 -4.56 -6.87 3.32
C PRO A 24 -3.74 -8.16 3.15
N ALA A 25 -3.78 -8.73 1.95
CA ALA A 25 -2.86 -9.79 1.59
C ALA A 25 -1.42 -9.30 1.69
N ARG A 26 -0.53 -10.20 2.11
CA ARG A 26 0.90 -9.96 2.26
C ARG A 26 1.66 -11.11 1.61
N ASP A 27 1.94 -10.98 0.32
CA ASP A 27 2.76 -11.94 -0.41
C ASP A 27 4.23 -11.74 -0.06
N LEU A 28 4.82 -12.76 0.57
CA LEU A 28 6.23 -12.79 0.96
C LEU A 28 7.08 -13.64 0.00
N THR A 29 6.47 -14.21 -1.05
CA THR A 29 7.17 -15.05 -2.03
C THR A 29 8.00 -14.24 -3.02
N VAL A 30 7.72 -12.93 -3.15
CA VAL A 30 8.51 -12.00 -3.96
C VAL A 30 9.71 -11.51 -3.16
N THR A 31 10.91 -11.92 -3.58
CA THR A 31 12.16 -11.67 -2.86
C THR A 31 13.11 -10.69 -3.57
N GLU A 32 12.69 -10.12 -4.69
CA GLU A 32 13.50 -9.18 -5.48
C GLU A 32 12.83 -7.81 -5.55
N PHE A 33 13.62 -6.74 -5.41
CA PHE A 33 13.16 -5.38 -5.70
C PHE A 33 12.94 -5.22 -7.21
N ARG A 34 11.98 -4.38 -7.60
CA ARG A 34 11.64 -4.14 -9.00
C ARG A 34 11.61 -2.66 -9.30
N ALA A 35 12.05 -2.28 -10.50
CA ALA A 35 11.81 -0.94 -11.03
C ALA A 35 10.29 -0.69 -11.13
N LEU A 36 9.85 0.56 -10.98
CA LEU A 36 8.44 0.92 -11.09
C LEU A 36 7.83 0.54 -12.45
N ASP A 37 8.64 0.52 -13.52
CA ASP A 37 8.21 0.09 -14.86
C ASP A 37 7.91 -1.42 -14.96
N HIS A 38 8.23 -2.19 -13.93
CA HIS A 38 8.02 -3.65 -13.84
C HIS A 38 7.06 -4.04 -12.71
N ILE A 39 6.27 -3.10 -12.22
CA ILE A 39 5.25 -3.31 -11.19
C ILE A 39 3.88 -2.97 -11.78
N GLY A 40 2.94 -3.91 -11.71
CA GLY A 40 1.53 -3.69 -12.02
C GLY A 40 0.70 -3.46 -10.77
N PHE A 41 -0.56 -3.05 -10.95
CA PHE A 41 -1.48 -2.87 -9.82
C PHE A 41 -1.74 -4.17 -9.05
N ASN A 42 -1.71 -5.31 -9.74
CA ASN A 42 -1.91 -6.63 -9.15
C ASN A 42 -0.74 -7.09 -8.28
N ASP A 43 0.45 -6.48 -8.36
CA ASP A 43 1.58 -6.76 -7.46
C ASP A 43 1.44 -6.01 -6.11
N SER A 44 0.29 -5.39 -5.83
CA SER A 44 0.07 -4.58 -4.62
C SER A 44 0.07 -5.40 -3.33
N ASP A 45 -0.16 -6.71 -3.40
CA ASP A 45 -0.05 -7.64 -2.28
C ASP A 45 1.40 -7.98 -1.92
N ALA A 46 2.36 -7.72 -2.81
CA ALA A 46 3.79 -7.84 -2.54
C ALA A 46 4.47 -6.48 -2.28
N PHE A 47 4.08 -5.41 -2.99
CA PHE A 47 4.76 -4.11 -2.94
C PHE A 47 3.95 -2.99 -2.27
N GLY A 48 2.69 -3.25 -1.91
CA GLY A 48 1.77 -2.26 -1.35
C GLY A 48 1.12 -1.35 -2.40
N VAL A 49 -0.11 -0.91 -2.09
CA VAL A 49 -0.96 -0.13 -3.01
C VAL A 49 -0.37 1.22 -3.42
N LYS A 50 0.49 1.85 -2.60
CA LYS A 50 1.13 3.13 -2.95
C LYS A 50 2.15 2.97 -4.07
N ALA A 51 3.03 1.98 -3.97
CA ALA A 51 4.02 1.68 -5.00
C ALA A 51 3.31 1.22 -6.29
N ALA A 52 2.32 0.35 -6.17
CA ALA A 52 1.50 -0.13 -7.28
C ALA A 52 0.75 1.01 -8.00
N ASN A 53 0.18 1.97 -7.25
CA ASN A 53 -0.45 3.15 -7.84
C ASN A 53 0.57 4.04 -8.56
N LEU A 54 1.73 4.31 -7.95
CA LEU A 54 2.77 5.12 -8.57
C LEU A 54 3.28 4.49 -9.88
N ALA A 55 3.47 3.17 -9.88
CA ALA A 55 3.81 2.40 -11.07
C ALA A 55 2.71 2.49 -12.14
N THR A 56 1.44 2.37 -11.74
CA THR A 56 0.28 2.50 -12.65
C THR A 56 0.23 3.88 -13.30
N LEU A 57 0.52 4.96 -12.57
CA LEU A 57 0.55 6.32 -13.13
C LEU A 57 1.58 6.48 -14.26
N ARG A 58 2.64 5.65 -14.29
CA ARG A 58 3.63 5.66 -15.38
C ARG A 58 3.07 5.16 -16.72
N THR A 59 1.92 4.50 -16.69
CA THR A 59 1.21 4.01 -17.90
C THR A 59 0.28 5.05 -18.53
N PHE A 60 0.12 6.24 -17.92
CA PHE A 60 -0.85 7.26 -18.34
C PHE A 60 -0.28 8.28 -19.35
N ASP A 61 0.88 8.01 -19.94
CA ASP A 61 1.55 8.87 -20.93
C ASP A 61 1.71 10.34 -20.50
N PHE A 62 1.99 10.57 -19.22
CA PHE A 62 2.34 11.90 -18.74
C PHE A 62 3.67 12.39 -19.33
N ALA A 63 3.85 13.72 -19.35
CA ALA A 63 5.10 14.31 -19.80
C ALA A 63 6.30 13.74 -19.01
N PRO A 64 7.48 13.57 -19.66
CA PRO A 64 8.67 13.05 -19.00
C PRO A 64 8.99 13.83 -17.71
N GLY A 65 9.27 13.11 -16.62
CA GLY A 65 9.61 13.68 -15.32
C GLY A 65 8.43 14.01 -14.40
N VAL A 66 7.17 13.88 -14.87
CA VAL A 66 5.99 14.03 -14.00
C VAL A 66 5.92 12.91 -12.96
N ILE A 67 6.22 11.68 -13.38
CA ILE A 67 6.35 10.54 -12.48
C ILE A 67 7.84 10.22 -12.34
N PRO A 68 8.40 10.19 -11.12
CA PRO A 68 9.81 9.92 -10.92
C PRO A 68 10.15 8.47 -11.26
N ASP A 69 11.38 8.26 -11.71
CA ASP A 69 11.97 6.93 -11.78
C ASP A 69 12.20 6.38 -10.37
N GLY A 70 12.23 5.06 -10.25
CA GLY A 70 12.47 4.42 -8.96
C GLY A 70 12.23 2.92 -8.98
N PHE A 71 12.33 2.34 -7.80
CA PHE A 71 12.08 0.93 -7.53
C PHE A 71 11.32 0.79 -6.21
N ALA A 72 10.66 -0.36 -6.02
CA ALA A 72 10.04 -0.73 -4.77
C ALA A 72 10.65 -2.02 -4.23
N LEU A 73 10.73 -2.12 -2.91
CA LEU A 73 11.07 -3.35 -2.20
C LEU A 73 9.78 -4.08 -1.83
N PRO A 74 9.67 -5.40 -2.06
CA PRO A 74 8.53 -6.19 -1.60
C PRO A 74 8.50 -6.33 -0.08
N PHE A 75 7.34 -6.69 0.47
CA PHE A 75 7.12 -6.92 1.91
C PHE A 75 8.07 -7.95 2.52
N HIS A 76 8.59 -8.88 1.71
CA HIS A 76 9.63 -9.82 2.10
C HIS A 76 10.79 -9.14 2.85
N PHE A 77 11.31 -8.01 2.36
CA PHE A 77 12.46 -7.36 3.01
C PHE A 77 12.11 -6.77 4.38
N TYR A 78 10.87 -6.32 4.57
CA TYR A 78 10.42 -5.84 5.87
C TYR A 78 10.22 -7.00 6.86
N ASP A 79 9.64 -8.12 6.39
CA ASP A 79 9.48 -9.34 7.18
C ASP A 79 10.84 -9.92 7.62
N GLU A 80 11.84 -9.95 6.74
CA GLU A 80 13.20 -10.36 7.07
C GLU A 80 13.88 -9.38 8.02
N PHE A 81 13.68 -8.07 7.87
CA PHE A 81 14.16 -7.07 8.83
C PHE A 81 13.58 -7.31 10.23
N MET A 82 12.27 -7.57 10.33
CA MET A 82 11.62 -7.81 11.62
C MET A 82 12.15 -9.07 12.30
N LYS A 83 12.30 -10.18 11.55
CA LYS A 83 12.88 -11.43 12.06
C LYS A 83 14.35 -11.28 12.47
N PHE A 84 15.17 -10.64 11.64
CA PHE A 84 16.60 -10.50 11.88
C PHE A 84 16.90 -9.77 13.20
N ASN A 85 16.05 -8.80 13.55
CA ASN A 85 16.23 -8.01 14.76
C ASN A 85 15.45 -8.53 15.98
N GLY A 86 14.67 -9.61 15.85
CA GLY A 86 13.82 -10.11 16.94
C GLY A 86 12.65 -9.20 17.30
N PHE A 87 12.19 -8.36 16.35
CA PHE A 87 11.15 -7.36 16.63
C PHE A 87 9.74 -7.93 16.67
N TYR A 88 9.53 -9.14 16.18
CA TYR A 88 8.23 -9.79 16.36
C TYR A 88 8.04 -10.21 17.82
N GLU A 89 9.09 -10.70 18.46
CA GLU A 89 9.12 -11.07 19.87
C GLU A 89 8.93 -9.83 20.76
N ASP A 90 9.66 -8.74 20.49
CA ASP A 90 9.50 -7.48 21.23
C ASP A 90 8.05 -6.94 21.17
N LEU A 91 7.39 -7.09 20.02
CA LEU A 91 5.98 -6.67 19.86
C LEU A 91 5.03 -7.53 20.68
N GLU A 92 5.27 -8.84 20.78
CA GLU A 92 4.46 -9.73 21.61
C GLU A 92 4.55 -9.41 23.10
N GLU A 93 5.70 -8.93 23.58
CA GLU A 93 5.88 -8.56 25.00
C GLU A 93 5.18 -7.25 25.39
N ILE A 94 4.79 -6.42 24.42
CA ILE A 94 4.16 -5.10 24.64
C ILE A 94 2.63 -5.16 24.53
N LEU A 95 2.07 -6.23 23.95
CA LEU A 95 0.63 -6.44 23.75
C LEU A 95 -0.04 -7.15 24.93
#